data_AF-A0A1Q6XBU3-F1
#
_entry.id   AF-A0A1Q6XBU3-F1
#
_cell.length_a   1.000
_cell.length_b   1.000
_cell.length_c   1.000
_cell.angle_alpha   90.00
_cell.angle_beta   90.00
_cell.angle_gamma   90.00
#
_symmetry.space_group_name_H-M   'P 1'
#
loop_
_entity.id
_entity.type
_entity.pdbx_description
1 polymer ?
#
loop_
_entity_poly.entity_id
_entity_poly.type
_entity_poly.pdbx_seq_one_letter_code
_entity_poly.pdbx_strand_id
1 'polypeptide(L)'
;MASAGAPTPLSHTDNGRRIFLHGTTSAGRVVENSHGMAGVGCAMCHGPDGRGGMMHGIPSPDITYSALTDSKGHEHEFMNRRHPPFNRETIKAAIVAGIDPAGNPLHEEMPRWTGLSPADLEDLIDYLQVLSQGKRHPMPGPERM
;
A
#
# COMPACT_ATOMS: atom_id res chain seq x y z
N MET A 1 -6.87 12.52 24.10
CA MET A 1 -6.65 11.14 24.57
C MET A 1 -6.25 10.33 23.35
N ALA A 2 -4.99 9.87 23.29
CA ALA A 2 -4.52 9.04 22.20
C ALA A 2 -4.96 7.60 22.48
N SER A 3 -5.89 7.06 21.69
CA SER A 3 -6.13 5.61 21.68
C SER A 3 -4.90 4.94 21.08
N ALA A 4 -4.06 4.37 21.94
CA ALA A 4 -3.12 3.35 21.51
C ALA A 4 -3.95 2.17 20.99
N GLY A 5 -3.95 1.98 19.66
CA GLY A 5 -4.57 0.83 19.03
C GLY A 5 -4.02 -0.44 19.67
N ALA A 6 -4.91 -1.41 19.94
CA ALA A 6 -4.51 -2.71 20.46
C ALA A 6 -3.40 -3.31 19.57
N PRO A 7 -2.43 -4.05 20.15
CA PRO A 7 -1.39 -4.69 19.36
C PRO A 7 -2.03 -5.59 18.31
N THR A 8 -1.72 -5.33 17.04
CA THR A 8 -2.18 -6.14 15.92
C THR A 8 -1.76 -7.60 16.11
N PRO A 9 -2.66 -8.58 16.00
CA PRO A 9 -2.31 -9.99 16.11
C PRO A 9 -1.30 -10.41 15.03
N LEU A 10 -0.34 -11.27 15.39
CA LEU A 10 0.70 -11.77 14.47
C LEU A 10 0.09 -12.45 13.22
N SER A 11 -1.03 -13.15 13.36
CA SER A 11 -1.73 -13.81 12.25
C SER A 11 -2.27 -12.84 11.20
N HIS A 12 -2.74 -11.65 11.62
CA HIS A 12 -3.19 -10.59 10.71
C HIS A 12 -2.00 -10.08 9.89
N THR A 13 -0.87 -9.82 10.56
CA THR A 13 0.34 -9.33 9.88
C THR A 13 0.94 -10.36 8.93
N ASP A 14 0.79 -11.67 9.20
CA ASP A 14 1.27 -12.72 8.31
C ASP A 14 0.47 -12.82 7.01
N ASN A 15 -0.87 -12.73 7.08
CA ASN A 15 -1.71 -12.69 5.89
C ASN A 15 -1.46 -11.42 5.09
N GLY A 16 -1.49 -10.25 5.75
CA GLY A 16 -1.21 -8.96 5.13
C GLY A 16 0.16 -8.91 4.46
N ARG A 17 1.19 -9.47 5.10
CA ARG A 17 2.53 -9.61 4.53
C ARG A 17 2.53 -10.47 3.28
N ARG A 18 1.83 -11.61 3.27
CA ARG A 18 1.76 -12.50 2.09
C ARG A 18 1.05 -11.81 0.92
N ILE A 19 -0.04 -11.10 1.19
CA ILE A 19 -0.75 -10.32 0.16
C ILE A 19 0.18 -9.23 -0.39
N PHE A 20 0.82 -8.47 0.50
CA PHE A 20 1.72 -7.37 0.12
C PHE A 20 2.91 -7.83 -0.73
N LEU A 21 3.58 -8.92 -0.36
CA LEU A 21 4.78 -9.38 -1.04
C LEU A 21 4.49 -10.23 -2.28
N HIS A 22 3.43 -11.03 -2.24
CA HIS A 22 3.23 -12.11 -3.20
C HIS A 22 1.86 -12.10 -3.88
N GLY A 23 0.95 -11.20 -3.50
CA GLY A 23 -0.41 -11.19 -4.06
C GLY A 23 -1.15 -12.50 -3.78
N THR A 24 -0.88 -13.13 -2.64
CA THR A 24 -1.53 -14.39 -2.22
C THR A 24 -2.07 -14.27 -0.80
N THR A 25 -3.23 -14.85 -0.53
CA THR A 25 -3.80 -14.91 0.83
C THR A 25 -3.20 -16.06 1.65
N SER A 26 -3.49 -16.07 2.96
CA SER A 26 -3.11 -17.14 3.89
C SER A 26 -3.65 -18.51 3.50
N ALA A 27 -4.80 -18.55 2.81
CA ALA A 27 -5.40 -19.76 2.24
C ALA A 27 -4.70 -20.24 0.95
N GLY A 28 -3.64 -19.56 0.49
CA GLY A 28 -2.89 -19.93 -0.71
C GLY A 28 -3.57 -19.52 -2.02
N ARG A 29 -4.63 -18.71 -1.97
CA ARG A 29 -5.27 -18.18 -3.18
C ARG A 29 -4.44 -17.04 -3.74
N VAL A 30 -4.23 -17.06 -5.05
CA VAL A 30 -3.78 -15.88 -5.80
C VAL A 30 -4.91 -14.85 -5.80
N VAL A 31 -4.56 -13.61 -5.49
CA VAL A 31 -5.52 -12.51 -5.46
C VAL A 31 -5.72 -11.99 -6.88
N GLU A 32 -6.98 -11.98 -7.32
CA GLU A 32 -7.37 -11.42 -8.61
C GLU A 32 -7.18 -9.90 -8.63
N ASN A 33 -6.68 -9.38 -9.77
CA ASN A 33 -6.55 -7.96 -10.02
C ASN A 33 -6.82 -7.61 -11.49
N SER A 34 -7.04 -6.32 -11.77
CA SER A 34 -7.39 -5.80 -13.09
C SER A 34 -6.32 -6.01 -14.18
N HIS A 35 -5.08 -6.35 -13.83
CA HIS A 35 -3.99 -6.55 -14.80
C HIS A 35 -3.68 -8.03 -15.07
N GLY A 36 -4.43 -8.96 -14.46
CA GLY A 36 -4.16 -10.40 -14.61
C GLY A 36 -2.81 -10.83 -14.04
N MET A 37 -2.18 -9.99 -13.21
CA MET A 37 -0.87 -10.22 -12.62
C MET A 37 -0.98 -11.20 -11.45
N ALA A 38 -1.01 -12.49 -11.77
CA ALA A 38 -1.08 -13.56 -10.79
C ALA A 38 0.22 -13.68 -9.98
N GLY A 39 0.12 -13.72 -8.66
CA GLY A 39 1.26 -14.02 -7.77
C GLY A 39 2.28 -12.88 -7.63
N VAL A 40 1.91 -11.67 -8.01
CA VAL A 40 2.70 -10.46 -7.80
C VAL A 40 2.01 -9.63 -6.73
N GLY A 41 2.73 -9.09 -5.76
CA GLY A 41 2.19 -8.26 -4.68
C GLY A 41 2.44 -6.76 -4.87
N CYS A 42 1.89 -5.95 -3.96
CA CYS A 42 2.10 -4.50 -3.87
C CYS A 42 3.59 -4.11 -3.87
N ALA A 43 4.42 -4.94 -3.26
CA ALA A 43 5.87 -4.73 -3.12
C ALA A 43 6.62 -4.62 -4.46
N MET A 44 6.06 -5.14 -5.55
CA MET A 44 6.71 -5.04 -6.87
C MET A 44 6.86 -3.57 -7.31
N CYS A 45 5.84 -2.74 -7.06
CA CYS A 45 5.87 -1.32 -7.42
C CYS A 45 6.31 -0.45 -6.24
N HIS A 46 5.82 -0.76 -5.04
CA HIS A 46 6.02 0.07 -3.84
C HIS A 46 7.24 -0.32 -2.99
N GLY A 47 8.03 -1.29 -3.45
CA GLY A 47 9.18 -1.81 -2.73
C GLY A 47 8.81 -2.75 -1.58
N PRO A 48 9.76 -3.60 -1.14
CA PRO A 48 9.52 -4.58 -0.05
C PRO A 48 9.30 -3.93 1.31
N ASP A 49 9.66 -2.66 1.48
CA ASP A 49 9.45 -1.87 2.69
C ASP A 49 8.29 -0.85 2.56
N GLY A 50 7.60 -0.84 1.42
CA GLY A 50 6.45 0.02 1.15
C GLY A 50 6.80 1.49 0.91
N ARG A 51 8.07 1.86 0.77
CA ARG A 51 8.51 3.26 0.64
C ARG A 51 8.46 3.81 -0.79
N GLY A 52 7.91 3.04 -1.70
CA GLY A 52 7.77 3.43 -3.09
C GLY A 52 8.92 2.96 -3.97
N GLY A 53 9.00 3.57 -5.15
CA GLY A 53 9.96 3.19 -6.18
C GLY A 53 9.55 3.75 -7.53
N MET A 54 10.09 3.16 -8.59
CA MET A 54 9.75 3.49 -9.97
C MET A 54 9.40 2.19 -10.70
N MET A 55 8.24 2.14 -11.34
CA MET A 55 7.82 1.02 -12.18
C MET A 55 7.43 1.56 -13.55
N HIS A 56 8.08 1.08 -14.62
CA HIS A 56 7.86 1.57 -16.00
C HIS A 56 8.00 3.09 -16.16
N GLY A 57 8.88 3.73 -15.38
CA GLY A 57 9.05 5.19 -15.38
C GLY A 57 7.97 5.96 -14.61
N ILE A 58 7.02 5.27 -13.99
CA ILE A 58 5.95 5.85 -13.18
C ILE A 58 6.33 5.79 -11.69
N PRO A 59 6.29 6.92 -10.97
CA PRO A 59 6.61 6.94 -9.55
C PRO A 59 5.53 6.22 -8.73
N SER A 60 5.97 5.25 -7.94
CA SER A 60 5.14 4.56 -6.96
C SER A 60 5.36 5.22 -5.59
N PRO A 61 4.32 5.74 -4.92
CA PRO A 61 4.48 6.47 -3.66
C PRO A 61 4.81 5.56 -2.47
N ASP A 62 5.28 6.18 -1.38
CA ASP A 62 5.32 5.56 -0.05
C ASP A 62 3.89 5.24 0.40
N ILE A 63 3.62 3.96 0.64
CA ILE A 63 2.32 3.43 1.08
C ILE A 63 2.37 2.85 2.50
N THR A 64 3.40 3.18 3.28
CA THR A 64 3.36 2.91 4.71
C THR A 64 2.17 3.63 5.33
N TYR A 65 1.53 3.02 6.34
CA TYR A 65 0.32 3.58 6.94
C TYR A 65 0.54 5.00 7.48
N SER A 66 1.70 5.28 8.09
CA SER A 66 2.03 6.61 8.59
C SER A 66 2.17 7.65 7.48
N ALA A 67 2.71 7.27 6.31
CA ALA A 67 2.76 8.15 5.15
C ALA A 67 1.34 8.40 4.62
N LEU A 68 0.57 7.35 4.35
CA LEU A 68 -0.81 7.44 3.83
C LEU A 68 -1.71 8.30 4.74
N THR A 69 -1.54 8.21 6.05
CA THR A 69 -2.36 8.92 7.04
C THR A 69 -1.77 10.25 7.51
N ASP A 70 -0.70 10.76 6.87
CA ASP A 70 -0.12 12.07 7.20
C ASP A 70 -1.18 13.17 7.10
N SER A 71 -1.38 13.90 8.21
CA SER A 71 -2.41 14.94 8.36
C SER A 71 -2.26 16.11 7.39
N LYS A 72 -1.09 16.28 6.77
CA LYS A 72 -0.86 17.29 5.72
C LYS A 72 -1.56 16.95 4.39
N GLY A 73 -2.00 15.71 4.23
CA GLY A 73 -2.53 15.18 2.98
C GLY A 73 -1.40 14.93 1.97
N HIS A 74 -1.79 14.80 0.70
CA HIS A 74 -0.88 14.33 -0.35
C HIS A 74 -0.96 15.17 -1.60
N GLU A 75 0.20 15.46 -2.17
CA GLU A 75 0.35 16.13 -3.46
C GLU A 75 1.10 15.19 -4.41
N HIS A 76 0.58 15.04 -5.63
CA HIS A 76 1.09 14.14 -6.64
C HIS A 76 1.44 14.94 -7.89
N GLU A 77 2.68 15.39 -7.97
CA GLU A 77 3.17 16.24 -9.07
C GLU A 77 2.95 15.57 -10.44
N PHE A 78 3.25 14.27 -10.54
CA PHE A 78 3.10 13.49 -11.79
C PHE A 78 1.68 13.51 -12.36
N MET A 79 0.67 13.55 -11.47
CA MET A 79 -0.75 13.58 -11.82
C MET A 79 -1.36 14.98 -11.67
N ASN A 80 -0.57 15.98 -11.30
CA ASN A 80 -1.00 17.34 -10.93
C ASN A 80 -2.26 17.36 -10.04
N ARG A 81 -2.26 16.55 -8.96
CA ARG A 81 -3.43 16.39 -8.08
C ARG A 81 -3.05 16.47 -6.60
N ARG A 82 -4.03 16.87 -5.77
CA ARG A 82 -3.92 16.89 -4.31
C ARG A 82 -5.16 16.28 -3.67
N HIS A 83 -4.99 15.56 -2.56
CA HIS A 83 -6.10 14.97 -1.82
C HIS A 83 -5.84 14.96 -0.29
N PRO A 84 -6.90 14.84 0.55
CA PRO A 84 -6.74 14.78 2.00
C PRO A 84 -6.09 13.46 2.45
N PRO A 85 -5.69 13.34 3.74
CA PRO A 85 -5.10 12.12 4.27
C PRO A 85 -6.01 10.90 4.05
N PHE A 86 -5.39 9.73 3.90
CA PHE A 86 -6.15 8.49 3.89
C PHE A 86 -6.63 8.13 5.30
N ASN A 87 -7.64 7.26 5.34
CA ASN A 87 -8.08 6.47 6.49
C ASN A 87 -8.26 5.02 6.03
N ARG A 88 -8.60 4.09 6.94
CA ARG A 88 -8.71 2.66 6.58
C ARG A 88 -9.71 2.44 5.45
N GLU A 89 -10.85 3.13 5.46
CA GLU A 89 -11.91 2.99 4.46
C GLU A 89 -11.45 3.44 3.08
N THR A 90 -10.77 4.60 3.00
CA THR A 90 -10.25 5.14 1.75
C THR A 90 -9.02 4.38 1.24
N ILE A 91 -8.24 3.73 2.12
CA ILE A 91 -7.20 2.78 1.70
C ILE A 91 -7.84 1.57 1.01
N LYS A 92 -8.92 1.02 1.56
CA LYS A 92 -9.66 -0.07 0.90
C LYS A 92 -10.21 0.38 -0.45
N ALA A 93 -10.76 1.59 -0.53
CA ALA A 93 -11.24 2.15 -1.78
C ALA A 93 -10.12 2.33 -2.82
N ALA A 94 -8.93 2.78 -2.40
CA ALA A 94 -7.76 2.87 -3.25
C ALA A 94 -7.32 1.49 -3.79
N ILE A 95 -7.36 0.45 -2.96
CA ILE A 95 -6.94 -0.90 -3.34
C ILE A 95 -7.97 -1.57 -4.28
N VAL A 96 -9.26 -1.45 -3.97
CA VAL A 96 -10.31 -2.20 -4.69
C VAL A 96 -10.86 -1.42 -5.88
N ALA A 97 -11.17 -0.14 -5.69
CA ALA A 97 -11.77 0.71 -6.71
C ALA A 97 -10.74 1.59 -7.43
N GLY A 98 -9.55 1.78 -6.86
CA GLY A 98 -8.53 2.64 -7.43
C GLY A 98 -8.96 4.11 -7.40
N ILE A 99 -9.50 4.56 -6.27
CA ILE A 99 -9.85 5.96 -6.03
C ILE A 99 -9.19 6.49 -4.76
N ASP A 100 -8.79 7.75 -4.78
CA ASP A 100 -8.21 8.45 -3.63
C ASP A 100 -9.30 9.02 -2.68
N PRO A 101 -8.92 9.59 -1.51
CA PRO A 101 -9.86 10.16 -0.55
C PRO A 101 -10.67 11.35 -1.06
N ALA A 102 -10.27 11.98 -2.17
CA ALA A 102 -11.04 13.03 -2.84
C ALA A 102 -11.90 12.48 -4.00
N GLY A 103 -11.91 11.17 -4.21
CA GLY A 103 -12.67 10.50 -5.27
C GLY A 103 -11.99 10.52 -6.64
N ASN A 104 -10.73 10.97 -6.75
CA ASN A 104 -10.02 10.95 -8.02
C ASN A 104 -9.55 9.53 -8.34
N PRO A 105 -9.57 9.12 -9.62
CA PRO A 105 -9.00 7.86 -10.02
C PRO A 105 -7.48 7.84 -9.80
N LEU A 106 -6.97 6.72 -9.29
CA LEU A 106 -5.54 6.41 -9.26
C LEU A 106 -5.08 6.05 -10.68
N HIS A 107 -3.77 6.21 -10.91
CA HIS A 107 -3.13 5.86 -12.18
C HIS A 107 -3.51 4.43 -12.61
N GLU A 108 -3.65 4.20 -13.92
CA GLU A 108 -4.08 2.91 -14.46
C GLU A 108 -3.15 1.76 -14.04
N GLU A 109 -1.85 2.01 -14.02
CA GLU A 109 -0.85 1.01 -13.56
C GLU A 109 -0.99 0.53 -12.12
N MET A 110 -1.75 1.21 -11.26
CA MET A 110 -2.09 0.62 -9.97
C MET A 110 -3.23 -0.39 -10.16
N PRO A 111 -3.01 -1.71 -9.94
CA PRO A 111 -4.06 -2.70 -10.16
C PRO A 111 -5.23 -2.51 -9.19
N ARG A 112 -6.44 -2.85 -9.63
CA ARG A 112 -7.65 -2.93 -8.78
C ARG A 112 -7.81 -4.35 -8.28
N TRP A 113 -7.76 -4.56 -6.97
CA TRP A 113 -7.66 -5.88 -6.32
C TRP A 113 -9.02 -6.39 -5.87
N THR A 114 -9.84 -6.86 -6.81
CA THR A 114 -11.21 -7.31 -6.55
C THR A 114 -11.31 -8.67 -5.84
N GLY A 115 -10.21 -9.44 -5.80
CA GLY A 115 -10.17 -10.77 -5.20
C GLY A 115 -9.97 -10.82 -3.67
N LEU A 116 -9.86 -9.67 -3.00
CA LEU A 116 -9.64 -9.56 -1.55
C LEU A 116 -10.96 -9.51 -0.78
N SER A 117 -11.05 -10.27 0.31
CA SER A 117 -12.16 -10.13 1.26
C SER A 117 -11.98 -8.89 2.14
N PRO A 118 -13.03 -8.43 2.85
CA PRO A 118 -12.90 -7.37 3.85
C PRO A 118 -11.85 -7.69 4.92
N ALA A 119 -11.72 -8.95 5.34
CA ALA A 119 -10.72 -9.38 6.32
C ALA A 119 -9.30 -9.32 5.75
N ASP A 120 -9.09 -9.77 4.52
CA ASP A 120 -7.79 -9.68 3.84
C ASP A 120 -7.31 -8.22 3.71
N LEU A 121 -8.24 -7.30 3.45
CA LEU A 121 -7.93 -5.88 3.38
C LEU A 121 -7.54 -5.30 4.75
N GLU A 122 -8.18 -5.72 5.84
CA GLU A 122 -7.77 -5.30 7.18
C GLU A 122 -6.39 -5.82 7.53
N ASP A 123 -6.11 -7.09 7.25
CA ASP A 123 -4.80 -7.72 7.46
C ASP A 123 -3.71 -6.98 6.67
N LEU A 124 -4.00 -6.63 5.41
CA LEU A 124 -3.08 -5.84 4.58
C LEU A 124 -2.81 -4.46 5.17
N ILE A 125 -3.84 -3.73 5.60
CA ILE A 125 -3.69 -2.41 6.23
C ILE A 125 -2.90 -2.50 7.53
N ASP A 126 -3.13 -3.55 8.31
CA ASP A 126 -2.38 -3.84 9.53
C ASP A 126 -0.91 -4.10 9.22
N TYR A 127 -0.60 -4.78 8.12
CA TYR A 127 0.80 -4.92 7.68
C TYR A 127 1.43 -3.58 7.23
N LEU A 128 0.68 -2.68 6.59
CA LEU A 128 1.19 -1.33 6.27
C LEU A 128 1.54 -0.51 7.53
N GLN A 129 0.85 -0.75 8.65
CA GLN A 129 1.22 -0.16 9.95
C GLN A 129 2.54 -0.74 10.48
N VAL A 130 2.78 -2.04 10.33
CA VAL A 130 4.07 -2.66 10.68
C VAL A 130 5.20 -2.04 9.86
N LEU A 131 5.00 -1.85 8.54
CA LEU A 131 6.01 -1.20 7.68
C LEU A 131 6.34 0.23 8.14
N SER A 132 5.37 0.93 8.72
CA SER A 132 5.56 2.29 9.29
C SER A 132 6.54 2.30 10.47
N GLN A 133 6.65 1.18 11.19
CA GLN A 133 7.53 1.03 12.35
C GLN A 133 8.94 0.57 11.98
N GLY A 134 9.14 0.01 10.78
CA GLY A 134 10.45 -0.42 10.30
C GLY A 134 11.36 0.78 10.06
N LYS A 135 12.56 0.79 10.66
CA LYS A 135 13.56 1.86 10.49
C LYS A 135 13.82 2.12 9.00
N ARG A 136 13.89 3.39 8.59
CA ARG A 136 14.43 3.80 7.28
C ARG A 136 15.78 3.10 7.06
N HIS A 137 15.90 2.26 6.04
CA HIS A 137 17.21 2.01 5.46
C HIS A 137 17.52 3.23 4.60
N PRO A 138 18.57 4.02 4.91
CA PRO A 138 18.95 5.10 4.02
C PRO A 138 19.31 4.49 2.66
N MET A 139 18.74 5.03 1.58
CA MET A 139 19.29 4.82 0.23
C MET A 139 20.78 5.15 0.29
N PRO A 140 21.69 4.29 -0.23
CA PRO A 140 23.06 4.71 -0.46
C PRO A 140 23.01 6.00 -1.30
N GLY A 141 23.68 7.05 -0.84
CA GLY A 141 23.79 8.29 -1.60
C GLY A 141 24.39 8.01 -2.99
N PRO A 142 24.16 8.88 -3.99
CA PRO A 142 24.71 8.67 -5.32
C PRO A 142 26.23 8.53 -5.21
N GLU A 143 26.77 7.41 -5.69
CA GLU A 143 28.21 7.23 -5.85
C GLU A 143 28.72 8.36 -6.75
N ARG A 144 29.57 9.21 -6.17
CA ARG A 144 30.28 10.25 -6.91
C ARG A 144 31.26 9.56 -7.84
N MET A 145 31.00 9.72 -9.13
CA MET A 145 31.92 9.45 -10.23
C MET A 145 33.14 10.39 -10.14
#